data_AF-A0A972UH24-F1
#
_entry.id   AF-A0A972UH24-F1
#
_cell.length_a   1.000
_cell.length_b   1.000
_cell.length_c   1.000
_cell.angle_alpha   90.00
_cell.angle_beta   90.00
_cell.angle_gamma   90.00
#
_symmetry.space_group_name_H-M   'P 1'
#
loop_
_entity.id
_entity.type
_entity.pdbx_description
1 polymer ?
#
loop_
_entity_poly.entity_id
_entity_poly.type
_entity_poly.pdbx_seq_one_letter_code
_entity_poly.pdbx_strand_id
1 'polypeptide(L)'
;MGDFRDNAKRASTFLKSLANPNRLVILCALAEGEKNVGQLQDILGIHQPTLSQQLARLRADNMVSTRRESKQIYYNLASDEAEIVMGLVFDLFCAGGSEELKGRTEDQAESEAA
;
A
#
# COMPACT_ATOMS: atom_id res chain seq x y z
N MET A 1 -12.72 12.35 21.78
CA MET A 1 -11.74 11.24 21.82
C MET A 1 -12.52 9.97 21.48
N GLY A 2 -12.31 9.37 20.30
CA GLY A 2 -13.05 8.15 19.92
C GLY A 2 -12.71 6.98 20.85
N ASP A 3 -13.68 6.09 21.11
CA ASP A 3 -13.45 4.84 21.84
C ASP A 3 -12.34 4.04 21.15
N PHE A 4 -11.34 3.61 21.92
CA PHE A 4 -10.25 2.77 21.43
C PHE A 4 -10.76 1.54 20.66
N ARG A 5 -11.92 0.98 21.06
CA ARG A 5 -12.53 -0.16 20.34
C ARG A 5 -12.98 0.21 18.94
N ASP A 6 -13.57 1.38 18.75
CA ASP A 6 -14.05 1.80 17.44
C ASP A 6 -12.89 2.24 16.54
N ASN A 7 -11.88 2.89 17.11
CA ASN A 7 -10.62 3.15 16.38
C ASN A 7 -9.95 1.84 15.93
N ALA A 8 -9.89 0.83 16.80
CA ALA A 8 -9.32 -0.48 16.47
C ALA A 8 -10.12 -1.20 15.38
N LYS A 9 -11.47 -1.10 15.39
CA LYS A 9 -12.31 -1.65 14.30
C LYS A 9 -12.02 -0.96 12.98
N ARG A 10 -11.94 0.38 12.96
CA ARG A 10 -11.62 1.17 11.75
C ARG A 10 -10.26 0.76 11.19
N ALA A 11 -9.23 0.72 12.04
CA ALA A 11 -7.88 0.30 11.67
C ALA A 11 -7.85 -1.16 11.18
N SER A 12 -8.54 -2.08 11.84
CA SER A 12 -8.57 -3.49 11.42
C SER A 12 -9.19 -3.66 10.03
N THR A 13 -10.27 -2.95 9.73
CA THR A 13 -10.90 -2.99 8.40
C THR A 13 -9.94 -2.47 7.33
N PHE A 14 -9.27 -1.35 7.59
CA PHE A 14 -8.25 -0.79 6.71
C PHE A 14 -7.09 -1.77 6.47
N LEU A 15 -6.51 -2.34 7.53
CA LEU A 15 -5.42 -3.30 7.42
C LEU A 15 -5.82 -4.60 6.70
N LYS A 16 -7.07 -5.05 6.85
CA LYS A 16 -7.61 -6.19 6.09
C LYS A 16 -7.66 -5.91 4.59
N SER A 17 -7.83 -4.65 4.18
CA SER A 17 -7.76 -4.27 2.77
C SER A 17 -6.34 -4.33 2.22
N LEU A 18 -5.34 -4.05 3.06
CA LEU A 18 -3.93 -4.18 2.72
C LEU A 18 -3.43 -5.63 2.68
N ALA A 19 -3.96 -6.51 3.53
CA ALA A 19 -3.49 -7.89 3.72
C ALA A 19 -3.84 -8.87 2.58
N ASN A 20 -3.84 -8.43 1.32
CA ASN A 20 -3.96 -9.27 0.13
C ASN A 20 -2.82 -8.96 -0.85
N PRO A 21 -2.03 -9.96 -1.29
CA PRO A 21 -0.86 -9.74 -2.14
C PRO A 21 -1.15 -8.97 -3.43
N ASN A 22 -2.23 -9.31 -4.15
CA ASN A 22 -2.56 -8.66 -5.42
C ASN A 22 -2.94 -7.20 -5.22
N ARG A 23 -3.68 -6.89 -4.15
CA ARG A 23 -4.01 -5.50 -3.78
C ARG A 23 -2.77 -4.74 -3.34
N LEU A 24 -1.89 -5.37 -2.58
CA LEU A 24 -0.68 -4.72 -2.08
C LEU A 24 0.25 -4.32 -3.21
N VAL A 25 0.45 -5.19 -4.20
CA VAL A 25 1.25 -4.89 -5.40
C VAL A 25 0.69 -3.68 -6.17
N ILE A 26 -0.64 -3.60 -6.32
CA ILE A 26 -1.28 -2.42 -6.92
C ILE A 26 -1.02 -1.16 -6.09
N LEU A 27 -1.18 -1.24 -4.76
CA LEU A 27 -0.99 -0.09 -3.88
C LEU A 27 0.45 0.39 -3.83
N CYS A 28 1.44 -0.50 -3.87
CA CYS A 28 2.86 -0.12 -3.97
C CYS A 28 3.12 0.67 -5.26
N ALA A 29 2.61 0.20 -6.41
CA ALA A 29 2.76 0.91 -7.68
C ALA A 29 2.08 2.29 -7.68
N LEU A 30 1.01 2.46 -6.90
CA LEU A 30 0.31 3.74 -6.71
C LEU A 30 0.97 4.65 -5.66
N ALA A 31 1.75 4.09 -4.72
CA ALA A 31 2.55 4.86 -3.77
C ALA A 31 3.69 5.62 -4.49
N GLU A 32 4.18 5.09 -5.61
CA GLU A 32 5.12 5.77 -6.52
C GLU A 32 4.45 6.86 -7.38
N GLY A 33 3.14 7.05 -7.26
CA GLY A 33 2.36 8.10 -7.93
C GLY A 33 1.26 7.56 -8.84
N GLU A 34 0.42 8.49 -9.33
CA GLU A 34 -0.78 8.18 -10.12
C GLU A 34 -0.48 7.31 -11.36
N LYS A 35 -1.32 6.29 -11.60
CA LYS A 35 -1.22 5.39 -12.77
C LYS A 35 -2.58 5.12 -13.39
N ASN A 36 -2.62 4.93 -14.71
CA ASN A 36 -3.80 4.41 -15.39
C ASN A 36 -3.81 2.88 -15.46
N VAL A 37 -4.94 2.29 -15.88
CA VAL A 37 -5.10 0.83 -15.98
C VAL A 37 -4.03 0.19 -16.86
N GLY A 38 -3.69 0.76 -18.01
CA GLY A 38 -2.69 0.20 -18.91
C GLY A 38 -1.31 0.13 -18.27
N GLN A 39 -0.89 1.23 -17.63
CA GLN A 39 0.37 1.26 -16.88
C GLN A 39 0.40 0.21 -15.75
N LEU A 40 -0.71 0.05 -15.01
CA LEU A 40 -0.81 -0.97 -13.98
C LEU A 40 -0.74 -2.40 -14.56
N GLN A 41 -1.30 -2.65 -15.75
CA GLN A 41 -1.16 -3.96 -16.40
C GLN A 41 0.30 -4.23 -16.78
N ASP A 42 0.98 -3.23 -17.33
CA ASP A 42 2.36 -3.36 -17.80
C ASP A 42 3.35 -3.55 -16.63
N ILE A 43 3.17 -2.80 -15.53
CA ILE A 43 4.05 -2.89 -14.35
C ILE A 43 3.82 -4.21 -13.60
N LEU A 44 2.56 -4.59 -13.40
CA LEU A 44 2.20 -5.67 -12.47
C LEU A 44 2.05 -7.03 -13.15
N GLY A 45 1.95 -7.07 -14.49
CA GLY A 45 1.61 -8.29 -15.24
C GLY A 45 0.21 -8.83 -14.93
N ILE A 46 -0.65 -8.04 -14.28
CA ILE A 46 -2.02 -8.41 -13.93
C ILE A 46 -2.94 -7.90 -15.03
N HIS A 47 -3.57 -8.81 -15.77
CA HIS A 47 -4.48 -8.46 -16.84
C HIS A 47 -5.95 -8.43 -16.40
N GLN A 48 -6.80 -7.89 -17.29
CA GLN A 48 -8.25 -7.95 -17.12
C GLN A 48 -8.76 -9.39 -17.23
N PRO A 49 -9.84 -9.78 -16.51
CA PRO A 49 -10.67 -8.93 -15.64
C PRO A 49 -10.13 -8.80 -14.19
N THR A 50 -9.05 -9.52 -13.85
CA THR A 50 -8.50 -9.57 -12.49
C THR A 50 -8.15 -8.19 -11.97
N LEU A 51 -7.47 -7.37 -12.78
CA LEU A 51 -7.08 -6.02 -12.39
C LEU A 51 -8.32 -5.15 -12.06
N SER A 52 -9.35 -5.15 -12.90
CA SER A 52 -10.57 -4.39 -12.62
C SER A 52 -11.28 -4.86 -11.34
N GLN A 53 -11.30 -6.16 -11.06
CA GLN A 53 -11.91 -6.67 -9.83
C GLN A 53 -11.16 -6.18 -8.59
N GLN A 54 -9.82 -6.20 -8.62
CA GLN A 54 -9.01 -5.71 -7.51
C GLN A 54 -9.16 -4.18 -7.33
N LEU A 55 -9.15 -3.41 -8.43
CA LEU A 55 -9.36 -1.96 -8.38
C LEU A 55 -10.76 -1.60 -7.89
N ALA A 56 -11.79 -2.34 -8.31
CA ALA A 56 -13.15 -2.17 -7.81
C ALA A 56 -13.23 -2.44 -6.30
N ARG A 57 -12.55 -3.49 -5.82
CA ARG A 57 -12.49 -3.78 -4.39
C ARG A 57 -11.74 -2.71 -3.61
N LEU A 58 -10.59 -2.26 -4.09
CA LEU A 58 -9.81 -1.18 -3.48
C LEU A 58 -10.60 0.14 -3.41
N ARG A 59 -11.39 0.45 -4.44
CA ARG A 59 -12.31 1.59 -4.42
C ARG A 59 -13.40 1.43 -3.36
N ALA A 60 -14.03 0.25 -3.29
CA ALA A 60 -15.07 -0.02 -2.30
C ALA A 60 -14.53 0.08 -0.86
N ASP A 61 -13.27 -0.30 -0.67
CA ASP A 61 -12.55 -0.20 0.60
C ASP A 61 -11.97 1.21 0.86
N ASN A 62 -12.22 2.20 -0.01
CA ASN A 62 -11.66 3.56 0.03
C ASN A 62 -10.13 3.62 0.12
N MET A 63 -9.44 2.67 -0.50
CA MET A 63 -7.97 2.65 -0.57
C MET A 63 -7.44 3.41 -1.78
N VAL A 64 -8.21 3.46 -2.87
CA VAL A 64 -7.84 4.16 -4.11
C VAL A 64 -8.96 5.05 -4.60
N SER A 65 -8.60 6.21 -5.13
CA SER A 65 -9.55 7.12 -5.78
C SER A 65 -9.30 7.12 -7.29
N THR A 66 -10.21 7.74 -8.05
CA THR A 66 -10.07 7.78 -9.51
C THR A 66 -10.28 9.18 -10.05
N ARG A 67 -9.44 9.54 -11.00
CA ARG A 67 -9.58 10.74 -11.82
C ARG A 67 -9.75 10.32 -13.27
N ARG A 68 -10.70 10.94 -13.97
CA ARG A 68 -10.88 10.72 -15.41
C ARG A 68 -10.17 11.81 -16.18
N GLU A 69 -9.30 11.42 -17.10
CA GLU A 69 -8.64 12.34 -18.02
C GLU A 69 -8.85 11.84 -19.45
N SER A 70 -9.64 12.59 -20.22
CA SER A 70 -10.07 12.21 -21.57
C SER A 70 -10.74 10.83 -21.62
N LYS A 71 -10.07 9.85 -22.26
CA LYS A 71 -10.56 8.46 -22.43
C LYS A 71 -9.98 7.50 -21.39
N GLN A 72 -9.10 7.97 -20.49
CA GLN A 72 -8.40 7.13 -19.52
C GLN A 72 -8.87 7.41 -18.10
N ILE A 73 -8.83 6.36 -17.26
CA ILE A 73 -9.08 6.44 -15.82
C ILE A 73 -7.73 6.25 -15.13
N TYR A 74 -7.38 7.23 -14.31
CA TYR A 74 -6.20 7.26 -13.46
C TYR A 74 -6.60 6.93 -12.03
N TYR A 75 -5.70 6.25 -11.33
CA TYR A 75 -5.85 5.82 -9.95
C TYR A 75 -4.72 6.42 -9.10
N ASN A 76 -5.07 6.80 -7.87
CA ASN A 76 -4.16 7.24 -6.82
C ASN A 76 -4.63 6.67 -5.48
N LEU A 77 -3.83 6.83 -4.42
CA LEU A 77 -4.26 6.52 -3.05
C LEU A 77 -5.35 7.50 -2.62
N ALA A 78 -6.37 7.01 -1.91
CA ALA A 78 -7.58 7.79 -1.62
C ALA A 78 -7.56 8.60 -0.33
N SER A 79 -6.67 8.28 0.60
CA SER A 79 -6.63 8.93 1.92
C SER A 79 -5.20 9.13 2.41
N ASP A 80 -5.03 10.13 3.27
CA ASP A 80 -3.77 10.40 3.97
C ASP A 80 -3.31 9.15 4.75
N GLU A 81 -4.22 8.39 5.36
CA GLU A 81 -3.85 7.13 6.02
C GLU A 81 -3.31 6.07 5.05
N ALA A 82 -3.87 5.99 3.83
CA ALA A 82 -3.36 5.10 2.79
C ALA A 82 -1.97 5.53 2.32
N GLU A 83 -1.75 6.83 2.10
CA GLU A 83 -0.44 7.36 1.73
C GLU A 83 0.63 7.11 2.79
N ILE A 84 0.33 7.41 4.06
CA ILE A 84 1.25 7.20 5.19
C ILE A 84 1.60 5.72 5.35
N VAL A 85 0.59 4.84 5.39
CA VAL A 85 0.82 3.41 5.62
C VAL A 85 1.49 2.77 4.41
N MET A 86 1.10 3.12 3.19
CA MET A 86 1.75 2.58 2.00
C MET A 86 3.18 3.10 1.82
N GLY A 87 3.47 4.34 2.19
CA GLY A 87 4.84 4.85 2.27
C GLY A 87 5.70 4.00 3.20
N LEU A 88 5.22 3.76 4.43
CA LEU A 88 5.94 2.90 5.39
C LEU A 88 6.12 1.46 4.87
N VAL A 89 5.08 0.86 4.31
CA VAL A 89 5.16 -0.51 3.74
C VAL A 89 6.16 -0.54 2.58
N PHE A 90 6.13 0.46 1.71
CA PHE A 90 7.06 0.57 0.60
C PHE A 90 8.50 0.71 1.09
N ASP A 91 8.75 1.56 2.08
CA ASP A 91 10.09 1.76 2.65
C ASP A 91 10.63 0.47 3.29
N LEU A 92 9.78 -0.24 4.04
CA LEU A 92 10.16 -1.47 4.76
C LEU A 92 10.40 -2.67 3.83
N PHE A 93 9.59 -2.82 2.78
CA PHE A 93 9.54 -4.06 2.00
C PHE A 93 9.92 -3.92 0.52
N CYS A 94 9.93 -2.69 -0.03
CA CYS A 94 10.18 -2.45 -1.46
C CYS A 94 11.45 -1.61 -1.71
N ALA A 95 11.74 -0.60 -0.89
CA ALA A 95 12.89 0.29 -1.06
C ALA A 95 14.21 -0.26 -0.46
N GLY A 96 14.23 -1.51 0.03
CA GLY A 96 15.42 -2.14 0.61
C GLY A 96 15.60 -1.96 2.12
N GLY A 97 14.59 -1.45 2.85
CA GLY A 97 14.64 -1.21 4.30
C GLY A 97 14.84 -2.44 5.20
N SER A 98 14.97 -3.64 4.64
CA SER A 98 15.28 -4.87 5.39
C SER A 98 16.78 -5.07 5.64
N GLU A 99 17.68 -4.43 4.90
CA GLU A 99 19.13 -4.50 5.16
C GLU A 99 19.55 -3.52 6.29
N GLU A 100 18.95 -2.33 6.39
CA GLU A 100 19.29 -1.33 7.42
C GLU A 100 18.69 -1.62 8.81
N LEU A 101 17.54 -2.30 8.90
CA LEU A 101 16.97 -2.72 10.19
C LEU A 101 17.76 -3.88 10.84
N LYS A 102 18.51 -4.65 10.04
CA LYS A 102 19.36 -5.74 10.52
C LYS A 102 20.58 -5.21 11.28
N GLY A 103 21.24 -4.18 10.75
CA GLY A 103 22.44 -3.58 11.37
C GLY A 103 22.19 -2.97 12.76
N ARG A 104 20.99 -2.43 13.02
CA ARG A 104 20.65 -1.87 14.34
C ARG A 104 20.42 -2.92 15.42
N THR A 105 20.14 -4.16 15.04
CA THR A 105 19.93 -5.27 16.00
C THR A 105 21.27 -5.95 16.34
N GLU A 106 22.24 -5.88 15.45
CA GLU A 106 23.59 -6.43 15.65
C GLU A 106 24.48 -5.45 16.47
N ASP A 107 24.41 -4.14 16.20
CA ASP A 107 25.18 -3.12 16.95
C ASP A 107 24.78 -2.99 18.44
N GLN A 108 23.56 -3.38 18.82
CA GLN A 108 23.13 -3.38 20.22
C GLN A 108 23.60 -4.60 21.02
N ALA A 109 23.95 -5.71 20.35
CA ALA A 109 24.42 -6.92 21.04
C ALA A 109 25.90 -6.86 21.44
N GLU A 110 26.73 -6.08 20.74
CA GLU A 110 28.17 -5.94 21.06
C GLU A 110 28.45 -4.88 22.14
N SER A 111 27.56 -3.91 22.37
CA SER A 111 27.74 -2.88 23.40
C SER A 111 27.33 -3.30 24.82
N GLU A 112 26.62 -4.41 25.01
CA GLU A 112 26.25 -4.95 26.34
C GLU A 112 27.20 -6.06 26.84
N ALA A 113 28.22 -6.43 26.06
CA ALA A 113 29.19 -7.47 26.41
C ALA A 113 30.61 -6.94 26.74
N ALA A 114 30.80 -5.61 26.84
CA ALA A 114 32.05 -4.96 27.23
C ALA A 114 31.90 -4.20 28.55
#